data_AF-A0A7S3MAK9-F1
#
_entry.id   AF-A0A7S3MAK9-F1
#
_cell.length_a   1.000
_cell.length_b   1.000
_cell.length_c   1.000
_cell.angle_alpha   90.00
_cell.angle_beta   90.00
_cell.angle_gamma   90.00
#
_symmetry.space_group_name_H-M   'P 1'
#
loop_
_entity.id
_entity.type
_entity.pdbx_description
1 polymer ?
#
loop_
_entity_poly.entity_id
_entity_poly.type
_entity_poly.pdbx_seq_one_letter_code
_entity_poly.pdbx_strand_id
1 'polypeptide(L)'
;ALNFIQRVSAEMQEICNECLDVVGKCLAKADAGEPRTFYLKLQADYNRYIAEFAEGSAKDVAIKKAKLYYAEAMKEADFHLLPTHPVKIGLCLNVAIFQ
;
A
#
# COMPACT_ATOMS: atom_id res chain seq x y z
N ALA A 1 22.35 -8.05 -18.44
CA ALA A 1 21.53 -8.48 -17.29
C ALA A 1 21.35 -7.34 -16.28
N LEU A 2 22.42 -6.82 -15.66
CA LEU A 2 22.34 -5.76 -14.64
C LEU A 2 21.62 -4.48 -15.13
N ASN A 3 22.00 -3.96 -16.30
CA ASN A 3 21.35 -2.78 -16.92
C ASN A 3 19.85 -2.99 -17.22
N PHE A 4 19.42 -4.23 -17.48
CA PHE A 4 18.01 -4.52 -17.74
C PHE A 4 17.19 -4.51 -16.44
N ILE A 5 17.72 -5.14 -15.38
CA ILE A 5 17.09 -5.14 -14.06
C ILE A 5 16.94 -3.71 -13.54
N GLN A 6 18.00 -2.90 -13.63
CA GLN A 6 17.96 -1.50 -13.20
C GLN A 6 16.92 -0.67 -13.96
N ARG A 7 16.80 -0.87 -15.28
CA ARG A 7 15.78 -0.20 -16.09
C ARG A 7 14.37 -0.60 -15.65
N VAL A 8 14.11 -1.89 -15.50
CA VAL A 8 12.79 -2.40 -15.06
C VAL A 8 12.44 -1.89 -13.66
N SER A 9 13.39 -1.90 -12.72
CA SER A 9 13.16 -1.36 -11.37
C SER A 9 12.85 0.14 -11.39
N ALA A 10 13.48 0.91 -12.27
CA ALA A 10 13.18 2.33 -12.44
C ALA A 10 11.77 2.56 -13.00
N GLU A 11 11.37 1.81 -14.02
CA GLU A 11 10.01 1.86 -14.59
C GLU A 11 8.95 1.45 -13.54
N MET A 12 9.21 0.39 -12.77
CA MET A 12 8.33 -0.02 -11.67
C MET A 12 8.21 1.05 -10.58
N GLN A 13 9.32 1.72 -10.24
CA GLN A 13 9.34 2.79 -9.25
C GLN A 13 8.48 3.99 -9.71
N GLU A 14 8.59 4.37 -10.98
CA GLU A 14 7.81 5.46 -11.58
C GLU A 14 6.31 5.15 -11.53
N ILE A 15 5.90 3.96 -12.00
CA ILE A 15 4.49 3.52 -11.97
C ILE A 15 3.96 3.48 -10.54
N CYS A 16 4.72 2.94 -9.58
CA CYS A 16 4.28 2.91 -8.18
C CYS A 16 4.10 4.32 -7.62
N ASN A 17 4.99 5.26 -7.96
CA ASN A 17 4.89 6.65 -7.49
C ASN A 17 3.68 7.36 -8.09
N GLU A 18 3.39 7.16 -9.38
CA GLU A 18 2.19 7.70 -10.02
C GLU A 18 0.91 7.16 -9.37
N CYS A 19 0.85 5.84 -9.12
CA CYS A 19 -0.27 5.24 -8.42
C CYS A 19 -0.41 5.79 -7.00
N LEU A 20 0.69 5.94 -6.26
CA LEU A 20 0.66 6.50 -4.90
C LEU A 20 0.14 7.94 -4.87
N ASP A 21 0.49 8.77 -5.86
CA ASP A 21 -0.02 10.14 -5.98
C ASP A 21 -1.54 10.15 -6.23
N VAL A 22 -2.02 9.36 -7.19
CA VAL A 22 -3.46 9.24 -7.48
C VAL A 22 -4.23 8.71 -6.27
N VAL A 23 -3.75 7.63 -5.66
CA VAL A 23 -4.39 7.04 -4.48
C VAL A 23 -4.38 8.02 -3.31
N GLY A 24 -3.32 8.81 -3.13
CA GLY A 24 -3.24 9.83 -2.10
C GLY A 24 -4.30 10.92 -2.27
N LYS A 25 -4.53 11.38 -3.51
CA LYS A 25 -5.60 12.33 -3.83
C LYS A 25 -6.98 11.74 -3.61
N CYS A 26 -7.19 10.47 -3.91
CA CYS A 26 -8.45 9.77 -3.64
C CYS A 26 -8.68 9.60 -2.14
N LEU A 27 -7.65 9.22 -1.39
CA LEU A 27 -7.70 9.07 0.06
C LEU A 27 -8.04 10.39 0.76
N ALA A 28 -7.50 11.51 0.28
CA ALA A 28 -7.83 12.83 0.83
C ALA A 28 -9.31 13.23 0.67
N LYS A 29 -10.05 12.57 -0.24
CA LYS A 29 -11.49 12.77 -0.46
C LYS A 29 -12.34 11.68 0.19
N ALA A 30 -11.72 10.64 0.74
CA ALA A 30 -12.40 9.51 1.35
C ALA A 30 -12.46 9.71 2.87
N ASP A 31 -13.60 10.23 3.35
CA ASP A 31 -13.73 10.66 4.74
C ASP A 31 -13.66 9.50 5.73
N ALA A 32 -14.41 8.41 5.50
CA ALA A 32 -14.48 7.25 6.37
C ALA A 32 -15.02 6.01 5.66
N GLY A 33 -14.95 4.86 6.34
CA GLY A 33 -15.58 3.61 5.92
C GLY A 33 -14.89 2.93 4.76
N GLU A 34 -15.66 2.17 3.96
CA GLU A 34 -15.13 1.31 2.90
C GLU A 34 -14.18 2.04 1.93
N PRO A 35 -14.51 3.23 1.38
CA PRO A 35 -13.62 3.91 0.45
C PRO A 35 -12.28 4.30 1.10
N ARG A 36 -12.32 4.77 2.36
CA ARG A 36 -11.10 5.14 3.09
C ARG A 36 -10.25 3.92 3.40
N THR A 37 -10.85 2.84 3.88
CA THR A 37 -10.17 1.55 4.09
C THR A 37 -9.52 1.05 2.80
N PHE A 38 -10.24 1.12 1.67
CA PHE A 38 -9.75 0.67 0.38
C PHE A 38 -8.52 1.46 -0.08
N TYR A 39 -8.56 2.80 -0.01
CA TYR A 39 -7.43 3.63 -0.44
C TYR A 39 -6.23 3.56 0.53
N LEU A 40 -6.45 3.42 1.84
CA LEU A 40 -5.37 3.14 2.80
C LEU A 40 -4.70 1.80 2.51
N LYS A 41 -5.48 0.75 2.25
CA LYS A 41 -4.96 -0.55 1.82
C LYS A 41 -4.13 -0.41 0.55
N LEU A 42 -4.61 0.34 -0.43
CA LEU A 42 -3.94 0.52 -1.70
C LEU A 42 -2.63 1.32 -1.56
N GLN A 43 -2.58 2.35 -0.70
CA GLN A 43 -1.34 3.03 -0.31
C GLN A 43 -0.32 2.04 0.26
N ALA A 44 -0.77 1.14 1.13
CA ALA A 44 0.09 0.14 1.74
C ALA A 44 0.63 -0.87 0.72
N ASP A 45 -0.22 -1.38 -0.18
CA ASP A 45 0.17 -2.32 -1.23
C ASP A 45 1.26 -1.75 -2.15
N TYR A 46 1.12 -0.50 -2.62
CA TYR A 46 2.15 0.11 -3.48
C TYR A 46 3.47 0.37 -2.75
N ASN A 47 3.43 0.79 -1.48
CA ASN A 47 4.65 0.89 -0.68
C ASN A 47 5.29 -0.49 -0.43
N ARG A 48 4.49 -1.55 -0.27
CA ARG A 48 4.98 -2.93 -0.19
C ARG A 48 5.66 -3.34 -1.50
N TYR A 49 5.06 -3.08 -2.66
CA TYR A 49 5.69 -3.38 -3.95
C TYR A 49 7.03 -2.66 -4.11
N ILE A 50 7.11 -1.39 -3.72
CA ILE A 50 8.39 -0.66 -3.70
C ILE A 50 9.43 -1.36 -2.81
N ALA A 51 9.03 -1.84 -1.63
CA ALA A 51 9.94 -2.54 -0.72
C ALA A 51 10.47 -3.87 -1.27
N GLU A 52 9.80 -4.49 -2.26
CA GLU A 52 10.23 -5.75 -2.88
C GLU A 52 11.45 -5.56 -3.79
N PHE A 53 11.62 -4.39 -4.43
CA PHE A 53 12.72 -4.11 -5.35
C PHE A 53 13.66 -2.97 -4.92
N ALA A 54 13.26 -2.15 -3.94
CA ALA A 54 14.12 -1.10 -3.40
C ALA A 54 15.26 -1.68 -2.54
N GLU A 55 16.34 -0.92 -2.40
CA GLU A 55 17.51 -1.27 -1.60
C GLU A 55 17.84 -0.18 -0.58
N GLY A 56 18.61 -0.55 0.46
CA GLY A 56 19.09 0.37 1.49
C GLY A 56 17.98 1.17 2.17
N SER A 57 18.20 2.47 2.35
CA SER A 57 17.28 3.37 3.06
C SER A 57 15.92 3.52 2.37
N ALA A 58 15.86 3.41 1.04
CA ALA A 58 14.61 3.50 0.30
C ALA A 58 13.68 2.33 0.65
N LYS A 59 14.24 1.12 0.79
CA LYS A 59 13.51 -0.07 1.25
C LYS A 59 12.95 0.13 2.65
N ASP A 60 13.76 0.62 3.58
CA ASP A 60 13.33 0.83 4.97
C ASP A 60 12.19 1.86 5.08
N VAL A 61 12.24 2.92 4.27
CA VAL A 61 11.16 3.92 4.20
C VAL A 61 9.89 3.31 3.64
N ALA A 62 9.98 2.54 2.55
CA ALA A 62 8.85 1.87 1.94
C ALA A 62 8.17 0.87 2.91
N ILE A 63 8.97 0.07 3.63
CA ILE A 63 8.47 -0.85 4.66
C ILE A 63 7.72 -0.10 5.75
N LYS A 64 8.31 0.97 6.30
CA LYS A 64 7.68 1.76 7.37
C LYS A 64 6.35 2.37 6.91
N LYS A 65 6.30 2.92 5.69
CA LYS A 65 5.07 3.47 5.12
C LYS A 65 4.00 2.41 4.91
N ALA A 66 4.37 1.26 4.34
CA ALA A 66 3.43 0.16 4.15
C ALA A 66 2.83 -0.33 5.49
N LYS A 67 3.67 -0.51 6.51
CA LYS A 67 3.21 -0.91 7.86
C LYS A 67 2.28 0.13 8.48
N LEU A 68 2.61 1.42 8.34
CA LEU A 68 1.76 2.52 8.81
C LEU A 68 0.38 2.47 8.14
N TYR A 69 0.31 2.47 6.82
CA TYR A 69 -0.96 2.51 6.09
C TYR A 69 -1.80 1.25 6.29
N TYR A 70 -1.19 0.06 6.42
CA TYR A 70 -1.92 -1.14 6.80
C TYR A 70 -2.53 -1.05 8.20
N ALA A 71 -1.78 -0.51 9.17
CA ALA A 71 -2.30 -0.34 10.53
C ALA A 71 -3.48 0.65 10.56
N GLU A 72 -3.38 1.76 9.81
CA GLU A 72 -4.48 2.71 9.65
C GLU A 72 -5.69 2.08 8.94
N ALA A 73 -5.46 1.33 7.87
CA ALA A 73 -6.52 0.62 7.15
C ALA A 73 -7.24 -0.38 8.05
N MET A 74 -6.50 -1.13 8.87
CA MET A 74 -7.06 -2.10 9.81
C MET A 74 -7.93 -1.41 10.85
N LYS A 75 -7.46 -0.31 11.44
CA LYS A 75 -8.24 0.47 12.40
C LYS A 75 -9.54 0.99 11.78
N GLU A 76 -9.47 1.53 10.57
CA GLU A 76 -10.64 2.02 9.84
C GLU A 76 -11.63 0.88 9.56
N ALA A 77 -11.13 -0.26 9.09
CA ALA A 77 -11.94 -1.44 8.78
C ALA A 77 -12.57 -2.07 10.03
N ASP A 78 -11.88 -2.04 11.17
CA ASP A 78 -12.39 -2.54 12.44
C ASP A 78 -13.52 -1.68 12.99
N PHE A 79 -13.46 -0.38 12.77
CA PHE A 79 -14.52 0.52 13.21
C PHE A 79 -15.73 0.51 12.27
N HIS A 80 -15.52 0.46 10.95
CA HIS A 80 -16.59 0.69 9.97
C HIS A 80 -17.08 -0.54 9.21
N LEU A 81 -16.31 -1.62 9.13
CA LEU A 81 -16.62 -2.77 8.27
C LEU A 81 -16.88 -4.04 9.07
N LEU A 82 -17.91 -4.78 8.65
CA LEU A 82 -18.18 -6.11 9.20
C LEU A 82 -17.00 -7.06 8.92
N PRO A 83 -16.74 -8.05 9.79
CA PRO A 83 -15.67 -9.04 9.58
C PRO A 83 -15.76 -9.80 8.25
N THR A 84 -16.97 -9.96 7.70
CA THR A 84 -17.23 -10.64 6.42
C THR A 84 -17.10 -9.73 5.20
N HIS A 85 -16.82 -8.43 5.41
CA HIS A 85 -16.73 -7.47 4.33
C HIS A 85 -15.54 -7.80 3.40
N PRO A 86 -15.73 -7.92 2.07
CA PRO A 86 -14.67 -8.34 1.15
C PRO A 86 -13.39 -7.51 1.22
N VAL A 87 -13.52 -6.17 1.30
CA VAL A 87 -12.37 -5.26 1.44
C VAL A 87 -11.56 -5.55 2.72
N LYS A 88 -12.24 -5.86 3.84
CA LYS A 88 -11.59 -6.17 5.11
C LYS A 88 -10.88 -7.52 5.05
N ILE A 89 -11.50 -8.53 4.46
CA ILE A 89 -10.87 -9.84 4.24
C ILE A 89 -9.62 -9.70 3.35
N GLY A 90 -9.73 -8.95 2.25
CA GLY A 90 -8.60 -8.69 1.36
C GLY A 90 -7.48 -7.88 2.03
N LEU A 91 -7.82 -6.95 2.93
CA LEU A 91 -6.86 -6.25 3.75
C LEU A 91 -6.12 -7.21 4.69
N CYS A 92 -6.84 -8.04 5.45
CA CYS A 92 -6.25 -9.02 6.36
C CYS A 92 -5.29 -9.98 5.63
N LEU A 93 -5.68 -10.44 4.43
CA LEU A 93 -4.84 -11.29 3.60
C LEU A 93 -3.51 -10.59 3.24
N ASN A 94 -3.57 -9.35 2.77
CA ASN A 94 -2.38 -8.62 2.35
C ASN A 94 -1.46 -8.28 3.54
N VAL A 95 -2.04 -7.97 4.71
CA VAL A 95 -1.29 -7.79 5.96
C VAL A 95 -0.60 -9.08 6.38
N ALA A 96 -1.27 -10.24 6.26
CA ALA A 96 -0.68 -11.52 6.63
C ALA A 96 0.54 -11.90 5.79
N ILE A 97 0.56 -11.48 4.51
CA ILE A 97 1.72 -11.66 3.62
C ILE A 97 2.87 -10.72 4.00
N PHE A 98 2.56 -9.52 4.52
CA PHE A 98 3.50 -8.43 4.72
C PHE A 98 4.02 -8.29 6.17
N GLN A 99 4.71 -9.32 6.66
CA GLN A 99 5.34 -9.31 7.99
C GLN A 99 6.68 -8.56 8.03
#